data_AF-A0AAN8PWR4-F1
#
_entry.id   AF-A0AAN8PWR4-F1
#
_cell.length_a   1.000
_cell.length_b   1.000
_cell.length_c   1.000
_cell.angle_alpha   90.00
_cell.angle_beta   90.00
_cell.angle_gamma   90.00
#
_symmetry.space_group_name_H-M   'P 1'
#
loop_
_entity.id
_entity.type
_entity.pdbx_description
1 polymer ?
#
loop_
_entity_poly.entity_id
_entity_poly.type
_entity_poly.pdbx_seq_one_letter_code
_entity_poly.pdbx_strand_id
1 'polypeptide(L)'
;MSCTSGVYKQVVCGRMREPDYSEIWIPNNENLVKNFKYSLGEVMGRLFQGFVISDDDVTTIKRISLTDNVDAARKLVEILPERGEDVLRRIIKALQPEYDIANILDQQLKELMDNVTV
;
A
#
# COMPACT_ATOMS: atom_id res chain seq x y z
N MET A 1 -0.87 19.23 -31.15
CA MET A 1 -1.26 18.83 -29.77
C MET A 1 -0.14 17.97 -29.24
N SER A 2 0.78 18.57 -28.46
CA SER A 2 1.97 17.90 -27.96
C SER A 2 1.66 17.25 -26.61
N CYS A 3 1.81 15.93 -26.54
CA CYS A 3 1.72 15.18 -25.28
C CYS A 3 3.06 15.28 -24.56
N THR A 4 3.10 16.00 -23.45
CA THR A 4 4.26 15.99 -22.54
C THR A 4 4.23 14.72 -21.71
N SER A 5 5.29 13.91 -21.84
CA SER A 5 5.59 12.78 -20.97
C SER A 5 5.83 13.27 -19.55
N GLY A 6 4.99 12.83 -18.62
CA GLY A 6 5.18 12.97 -17.18
C GLY A 6 4.07 12.21 -16.48
N VAL A 7 4.44 11.32 -15.54
CA VAL A 7 3.58 10.70 -14.52
C VAL A 7 2.50 9.70 -14.99
N TYR A 8 2.09 9.69 -16.26
CA TYR A 8 0.95 8.88 -16.69
C TYR A 8 1.34 7.73 -17.63
N LYS A 9 0.90 6.50 -17.32
CA LYS A 9 0.74 5.43 -18.33
C LYS A 9 -0.14 5.98 -19.45
N GLN A 10 0.34 5.91 -20.69
CA GLN A 10 -0.29 6.50 -21.87
C GLN A 10 -1.78 6.19 -22.02
N VAL A 11 -2.54 7.29 -22.11
CA VAL A 11 -3.87 7.57 -22.69
C VAL A 11 -4.61 6.42 -23.40
N VAL A 12 -5.82 6.12 -22.93
CA VAL A 12 -6.92 5.65 -23.79
C VAL A 12 -8.13 6.56 -23.55
N CYS A 13 -8.66 7.13 -24.64
CA CYS A 13 -9.83 7.98 -24.68
C CYS A 13 -11.01 7.38 -23.87
N GLY A 14 -11.53 8.14 -22.90
CA GLY A 14 -12.89 7.95 -22.39
C GLY A 14 -13.10 7.01 -21.20
N ARG A 15 -12.05 6.51 -20.52
CA ARG A 15 -12.21 5.84 -19.23
C ARG A 15 -11.65 6.71 -18.11
N MET A 16 -12.40 6.83 -17.01
CA MET A 16 -11.93 7.42 -15.74
C MET A 16 -10.48 6.96 -15.49
N ARG A 17 -9.58 7.93 -15.26
CA ARG A 17 -8.20 7.64 -14.84
C ARG A 17 -8.28 6.99 -13.47
N GLU A 18 -8.02 5.68 -13.38
CA GLU A 18 -7.78 5.06 -12.09
C GLU A 18 -6.45 5.62 -11.54
N PRO A 19 -6.42 6.10 -10.29
CA PRO A 19 -5.19 6.60 -9.69
C PRO A 19 -4.15 5.49 -9.61
N ASP A 20 -2.91 5.79 -9.96
CA ASP A 20 -1.81 4.85 -9.75
C ASP A 20 -1.35 4.93 -8.29
N TYR A 21 -1.95 4.10 -7.43
CA TYR A 21 -1.62 4.06 -6.01
C TYR A 21 -0.18 3.59 -5.72
N SER A 22 0.54 3.07 -6.72
CA SER A 22 1.94 2.71 -6.56
C SER A 22 2.83 3.92 -6.30
N GLU A 23 2.43 5.13 -6.70
CA GLU A 23 3.17 6.38 -6.43
C GLU A 23 3.19 6.77 -4.95
N ILE A 24 2.15 6.38 -4.19
CA ILE A 24 2.12 6.55 -2.73
C ILE A 24 2.92 5.43 -2.07
N TRP A 25 2.83 4.22 -2.64
CA TRP A 25 3.32 3.02 -1.98
C TRP A 25 4.84 2.84 -2.09
N ILE A 26 5.38 2.92 -3.32
CA ILE A 26 6.81 2.73 -3.63
C ILE A 26 7.75 3.59 -2.76
N PRO A 27 7.54 4.91 -2.59
CA PRO A 27 8.45 5.74 -1.80
C PRO A 27 8.36 5.44 -0.30
N ASN A 28 7.23 4.92 0.18
CA ASN A 28 7.03 4.61 1.60
C ASN A 28 7.38 3.16 1.95
N ASN A 29 7.66 2.29 0.97
CA ASN A 29 7.96 0.87 1.19
C ASN A 29 9.02 0.63 2.26
N GLU A 30 10.16 1.31 2.21
CA GLU A 30 11.22 1.10 3.20
C GLU A 30 10.82 1.56 4.61
N ASN A 31 10.06 2.65 4.72
CA ASN A 31 9.55 3.13 6.00
C ASN A 31 8.49 2.18 6.56
N LEU A 32 7.59 1.67 5.72
CA LEU A 32 6.61 0.65 6.07
C LEU A 32 7.29 -0.62 6.57
N VAL A 33 8.29 -1.12 5.84
CA VAL A 33 9.06 -2.32 6.23
C VAL A 33 9.75 -2.14 7.59
N LYS A 34 10.34 -0.97 7.84
CA LYS A 34 11.03 -0.67 9.11
C LYS A 34 10.08 -0.62 10.30
N ASN A 35 8.85 -0.14 10.11
CA ASN A 35 7.86 -0.02 11.18
C ASN A 35 7.12 -1.36 11.40
N PHE A 36 6.77 -2.04 10.32
CA PHE A 36 6.24 -3.41 10.37
C PHE A 36 7.15 -4.38 11.12
N LYS A 37 8.47 -4.17 11.16
CA LYS A 37 9.39 -5.01 11.94
C LYS A 37 8.93 -5.23 13.40
N TYR A 38 8.30 -4.24 14.03
CA TYR A 38 7.86 -4.32 15.43
C TYR A 38 6.39 -4.76 15.58
N SER A 39 5.58 -4.63 14.53
CA SER A 39 4.13 -4.80 14.56
C SER A 39 3.59 -5.80 13.51
N LEU A 40 4.46 -6.51 12.77
CA LEU A 40 4.10 -7.35 11.60
C LEU A 40 2.97 -8.33 11.91
N GLY A 41 3.01 -8.99 13.06
CA GLY A 41 1.96 -9.92 13.47
C GLY A 41 0.61 -9.25 13.72
N GLU A 42 0.61 -8.09 14.37
CA GLU A 42 -0.61 -7.31 14.62
C GLU A 42 -1.19 -6.72 13.34
N VAL A 43 -0.33 -6.16 12.50
CA VAL A 43 -0.69 -5.61 11.20
C VAL A 43 -1.25 -6.72 10.31
N MET A 44 -0.56 -7.85 10.18
CA MET A 44 -1.06 -8.99 9.42
C MET A 44 -2.42 -9.46 9.94
N GLY A 45 -2.61 -9.51 11.26
CA GLY A 45 -3.90 -9.83 11.87
C GLY A 45 -5.00 -8.87 11.45
N ARG A 46 -4.72 -7.55 11.45
CA ARG A 46 -5.67 -6.52 11.01
C ARG A 46 -5.93 -6.54 9.51
N LEU A 47 -4.90 -6.78 8.70
CA LEU A 47 -5.04 -6.91 7.24
C LEU A 47 -5.84 -8.15 6.86
N PHE A 48 -5.62 -9.26 7.57
CA PHE A 48 -6.41 -10.49 7.39
C PHE A 48 -7.86 -10.30 7.81
N GLN A 49 -8.12 -9.69 8.99
CA GLN A 49 -9.47 -9.31 9.42
C GLN A 49 -10.13 -8.32 8.44
N GLY A 50 -9.33 -7.45 7.83
CA GLY A 50 -9.73 -6.55 6.78
C GLY A 50 -9.86 -7.21 5.41
N PHE A 51 -9.79 -8.55 5.27
CA PHE A 51 -9.87 -9.26 3.99
C PHE A 51 -8.92 -8.70 2.90
N VAL A 52 -7.81 -8.07 3.32
CA VAL A 52 -6.81 -7.46 2.43
C VAL A 52 -5.84 -8.52 1.91
N ILE A 53 -5.43 -9.42 2.81
CA ILE A 53 -4.56 -10.55 2.53
C ILE A 53 -5.32 -11.84 2.77
N SER A 54 -5.06 -12.86 1.95
CA SER A 54 -5.67 -14.19 2.06
C SER A 54 -4.92 -15.07 3.06
N ASP A 55 -5.48 -16.23 3.40
CA ASP A 55 -4.83 -17.21 4.27
C ASP A 55 -3.52 -17.74 3.65
N ASP A 56 -3.47 -17.87 2.32
CA ASP A 56 -2.27 -18.21 1.56
C ASP A 56 -1.19 -17.10 1.65
N ASP A 57 -1.59 -15.83 1.57
CA ASP A 57 -0.68 -14.70 1.74
C ASP A 57 -0.13 -14.67 3.17
N VAL A 58 -0.99 -14.86 4.17
CA VAL A 58 -0.60 -14.94 5.58
C VAL A 58 0.38 -16.09 5.81
N THR A 59 0.13 -17.26 5.23
CA THR A 59 1.00 -18.43 5.34
C THR A 59 2.36 -18.18 4.69
N THR A 60 2.37 -17.54 3.51
CA THR A 60 3.58 -17.17 2.78
C THR A 60 4.42 -16.18 3.58
N ILE A 61 3.80 -15.10 4.07
CA ILE A 61 4.47 -14.06 4.86
C ILE A 61 4.95 -14.61 6.20
N LYS A 62 4.16 -15.45 6.88
CA LYS A 62 4.58 -16.15 8.11
C LYS A 62 5.79 -17.04 7.87
N ARG A 63 5.81 -17.81 6.77
CA ARG A 63 6.97 -18.67 6.43
C ARG A 63 8.24 -17.85 6.23
N ILE A 64 8.14 -16.68 5.62
CA ILE A 64 9.27 -15.76 5.44
C ILE A 64 9.66 -15.12 6.78
N SER A 65 8.69 -14.74 7.62
CA SER A 65 8.88 -14.14 8.95
C SER A 65 9.65 -15.05 9.92
N LEU A 66 9.50 -16.37 9.78
CA LEU A 66 10.30 -17.34 10.53
C LEU A 66 11.80 -17.24 10.24
N THR A 67 12.19 -16.66 9.11
CA THR A 67 13.58 -16.52 8.66
C THR A 67 14.08 -15.09 8.85
N ASP A 68 13.33 -14.11 8.33
CA ASP A 68 13.63 -12.68 8.50
C ASP A 68 12.31 -11.86 8.48
N ASN A 69 12.07 -11.11 9.56
CA ASN A 69 10.91 -10.22 9.66
C ASN A 69 10.95 -9.05 8.68
N VAL A 70 12.14 -8.63 8.24
CA VAL A 70 12.30 -7.53 7.26
C VAL A 70 11.85 -7.99 5.88
N ASP A 71 12.25 -9.18 5.44
CA ASP A 71 11.79 -9.73 4.16
C ASP A 71 10.30 -10.07 4.19
N ALA A 72 9.76 -10.50 5.32
CA ALA A 72 8.33 -10.73 5.48
C ALA A 72 7.52 -9.44 5.36
N ALA A 73 7.98 -8.37 6.01
CA ALA A 73 7.39 -7.05 5.87
C ALA A 73 7.51 -6.51 4.43
N ARG A 74 8.65 -6.73 3.76
CA ARG A 74 8.83 -6.36 2.35
C ARG A 74 7.87 -7.13 1.46
N LYS A 75 7.68 -8.42 1.71
CA LYS A 75 6.74 -9.24 0.94
C LYS A 75 5.29 -8.82 1.14
N LEU A 76 4.91 -8.51 2.38
CA LEU A 76 3.61 -7.94 2.70
C LEU A 76 3.41 -6.65 1.89
N VAL A 77 4.39 -5.77 1.92
CA VAL A 77 4.38 -4.51 1.19
C VAL A 77 4.28 -4.70 -0.33
N GLU A 78 4.90 -5.72 -0.92
CA GLU A 78 4.74 -5.99 -2.36
C GLU A 78 3.32 -6.42 -2.77
N ILE A 79 2.58 -7.09 -1.89
CA ILE A 79 1.25 -7.67 -2.19
C ILE A 79 0.13 -6.60 -2.14
N LEU A 80 0.36 -5.52 -1.39
CA LEU A 80 -0.63 -4.50 -1.08
C LEU A 80 -1.01 -3.54 -2.23
N PRO A 81 -0.09 -3.04 -3.08
CA PRO A 81 -0.41 -2.04 -4.10
C PRO A 81 -1.19 -2.61 -5.29
N GLU A 82 -1.23 -3.93 -5.48
CA GLU A 82 -1.98 -4.56 -6.57
C GLU A 82 -3.51 -4.57 -6.36
N ARG A 83 -4.01 -4.08 -5.20
CA ARG A 83 -5.40 -4.28 -4.78
C ARG A 83 -6.27 -3.02 -4.65
N GLY A 84 -5.79 -1.85 -5.08
CA GLY A 84 -6.60 -0.62 -5.24
C GLY A 84 -6.86 0.20 -3.95
N GLU A 85 -7.71 1.23 -4.07
CA GLU A 85 -7.98 2.25 -3.03
C GLU A 85 -8.44 1.66 -1.68
N ASP A 86 -9.40 0.73 -1.74
CA ASP A 86 -10.00 0.10 -0.56
C ASP A 86 -8.95 -0.59 0.30
N VAL A 87 -7.95 -1.19 -0.34
CA VAL A 87 -6.83 -1.82 0.34
C VAL A 87 -5.93 -0.78 0.98
N LEU A 88 -5.62 0.32 0.29
CA LEU A 88 -4.85 1.42 0.86
C LEU A 88 -5.50 1.99 2.13
N ARG A 89 -6.81 2.25 2.09
CA ARG A 89 -7.57 2.74 3.26
C ARG A 89 -7.55 1.75 4.42
N ARG A 90 -7.66 0.45 4.15
CA ARG A 90 -7.61 -0.60 5.18
C ARG A 90 -6.22 -0.72 5.79
N ILE A 91 -5.16 -0.55 5.00
CA ILE A 91 -3.78 -0.50 5.48
C ILE A 91 -3.57 0.71 6.38
N ILE A 92 -4.00 1.90 5.95
CA ILE A 92 -3.92 3.13 6.77
C ILE A 92 -4.62 2.90 8.12
N LYS A 93 -5.80 2.25 8.11
CA LYS A 93 -6.52 1.86 9.33
C LYS A 93 -5.77 0.83 10.18
N ALA A 94 -5.14 -0.17 9.55
CA ALA A 94 -4.34 -1.17 10.24
C ALA A 94 -3.12 -0.53 10.91
N LEU A 95 -2.53 0.46 10.25
CA LEU A 95 -1.37 1.25 10.66
C LEU A 95 -1.69 2.43 11.59
N GLN A 96 -2.96 2.82 11.80
CA GLN A 96 -3.31 3.90 12.73
C GLN A 96 -2.60 3.89 14.10
N PRO A 97 -2.30 2.75 14.76
CA PRO A 97 -1.48 2.76 15.98
C PRO A 97 -0.07 3.32 15.76
N GLU A 98 0.48 3.22 14.55
CA GLU A 98 1.72 3.84 14.08
C GLU A 98 1.40 5.19 13.42
N TYR A 99 0.99 6.14 14.27
CA TYR A 99 0.41 7.44 13.91
C TYR A 99 1.16 8.23 12.82
N ASP A 100 2.49 8.14 12.77
CA ASP A 100 3.30 8.92 11.83
C ASP A 100 3.13 8.44 10.38
N ILE A 101 3.18 7.12 10.14
CA ILE A 101 3.09 6.58 8.77
C ILE A 101 1.65 6.57 8.27
N ALA A 102 0.69 6.24 9.14
CA ALA A 102 -0.71 6.25 8.78
C ALA A 102 -1.15 7.64 8.28
N ASN A 103 -0.70 8.72 8.95
CA ASN A 103 -0.99 10.08 8.54
C ASN A 103 -0.32 10.46 7.21
N ILE A 104 0.94 10.07 6.99
CA ILE A 104 1.65 10.34 5.72
C ILE A 104 0.91 9.67 4.55
N LEU A 105 0.52 8.41 4.71
CA LEU A 105 -0.22 7.67 3.68
C LEU A 105 -1.62 8.25 3.44
N ASP A 106 -2.33 8.66 4.49
CA ASP A 106 -3.66 9.28 4.35
C ASP A 106 -3.58 10.64 3.64
N GLN A 107 -2.58 11.46 3.98
CA GLN A 107 -2.31 12.74 3.33
C GLN A 107 -2.03 12.55 1.82
N GLN A 108 -1.11 11.64 1.48
CA GLN A 108 -0.74 11.36 0.08
C GLN A 108 -1.90 10.74 -0.70
N LEU A 109 -2.71 9.88 -0.09
CA LEU A 109 -3.93 9.34 -0.70
C LEU A 109 -4.91 10.47 -1.02
N LYS A 110 -5.10 11.41 -0.09
CA LYS A 110 -5.97 12.56 -0.28
C LYS A 110 -5.48 13.46 -1.41
N GLU A 111 -4.18 13.74 -1.47
CA GLU A 111 -3.56 14.52 -2.55
C GLU A 111 -3.66 13.82 -3.91
N LEU A 112 -3.49 12.50 -3.97
CA LEU A 112 -3.64 11.74 -5.21
C LEU A 112 -5.09 11.79 -5.72
N MET A 113 -6.07 11.60 -4.83
CA MET A 113 -7.49 11.68 -5.19
C MET A 113 -7.91 13.10 -5.60
N ASP A 114 -7.40 14.14 -4.93
CA ASP A 114 -7.69 15.53 -5.28
C ASP A 114 -7.20 15.84 -6.70
N ASN A 115 -5.99 15.39 -7.06
CA ASN A 115 -5.42 15.54 -8.40
C ASN A 115 -6.15 14.74 -9.49
N VAL A 116 -6.85 13.66 -9.14
CA VAL A 116 -7.64 12.84 -10.10
C VAL A 116 -9.00 13.48 -10.38
N THR A 117 -9.48 14.37 -9.51
CA THR A 117 -10.81 14.99 -9.61
C THR A 117 -10.82 16.28 -10.47
N VAL A 118 -9.65 16.71 -10.98
CA VAL A 118 -9.48 17.94 -11.79
C VAL A 118 -9.43 17.65 -13.29
#